data_AF-A0A8D8ZEQ6-F1
#
_entry.id   AF-A0A8D8ZEQ6-F1
#
_cell.length_a   1.000
_cell.length_b   1.000
_cell.length_c   1.000
_cell.angle_alpha   90.00
_cell.angle_beta   90.00
_cell.angle_gamma   90.00
#
_symmetry.space_group_name_H-M   'P 1'
#
loop_
_entity.id
_entity.type
_entity.pdbx_description
1 polymer ?
#
loop_
_entity_poly.entity_id
_entity_poly.type
_entity_poly.pdbx_seq_one_letter_code
_entity_poly.pdbx_strand_id
1 'polypeptide(L)'
;QTPVFPLLDKTSSTMKTVSTQMEREGYYMDESNDRFICPQTYQKTIPGNEVKRMMVVRIQRTWREHLIAQTDHELRALIQNLQNEEEKKRYLIEQSAMVRQMMAMLSPMYLNRREDFHMLYMFLDNWWQNRKANDEHTTAVCILRQHKRISCDDCTTTQASKLLKTEYDEYLRKLIEIENLASEAKRSSFVDRQDLAELNESAKPLIVPVKQGAPIQILTLEAQRGAHLKDLYEELCRRDQPVSERINFLHNIKQFLLHENKHLDLTEKLLRTITKEIDYLMNFIKPDQIETLRQKTELFFLKYIRFRDINPNMNKILDRKYPPDCGPKLGRCSHCLKVKTNNAFETECFSKRNTICKSCYHIYSIGNKIKDCSQYTHMLKCLRQAEIKYCTCSPVPFLINEATVHYLVYNIWNAMSPISNCTHMDQLWLSRWIVHLDWTPWNNILLTQAEYERHVNIKHVNSFYSSTFIRKVELKNKRARMYFDNLYKLEYAMKSIYWLGRERQEPDQTEVEECTVKN
;
A
#
# COMPACT_ATOMS: atom_id res chain seq x y z
N GLN A 1 -18.10 39.93 9.60
CA GLN A 1 -16.74 40.05 10.16
C GLN A 1 -16.28 41.48 9.96
N THR A 2 -16.06 42.23 11.04
CA THR A 2 -15.48 43.58 10.97
C THR A 2 -13.97 43.45 10.80
N PRO A 3 -13.35 44.05 9.76
CA PRO A 3 -11.92 44.00 9.60
C PRO A 3 -11.27 44.86 10.69
N VAL A 4 -10.45 44.25 11.53
CA VAL A 4 -9.67 44.92 12.57
C VAL A 4 -8.46 45.55 11.89
N PHE A 5 -8.49 46.87 11.70
CA PHE A 5 -7.31 47.64 11.29
C PHE A 5 -6.75 48.39 12.51
N PRO A 6 -5.42 48.45 12.68
CA PRO A 6 -4.82 49.21 13.77
C PRO A 6 -5.06 50.71 13.54
N LEU A 7 -5.76 51.36 14.48
CA LEU A 7 -5.92 52.81 14.49
C LEU A 7 -4.59 53.46 14.86
N LEU A 8 -4.10 54.38 14.02
CA LEU A 8 -2.88 55.14 14.24
C LEU A 8 -3.25 56.61 14.43
N ASP A 9 -2.99 57.15 15.62
CA ASP A 9 -3.14 58.58 15.87
C ASP A 9 -2.00 59.37 15.23
N LYS A 10 -2.37 60.39 14.46
CA LYS A 10 -1.44 61.38 13.92
C LYS A 10 -1.76 62.73 14.53
N THR A 11 -0.78 63.32 15.22
CA THR A 11 -0.92 64.65 15.78
C THR A 11 -0.77 65.71 14.68
N SER A 12 -1.56 66.78 14.77
CA SER A 12 -1.41 67.99 13.96
C SER A 12 -1.03 69.16 14.86
N SER A 13 -0.07 69.99 14.42
CA SER A 13 0.38 71.17 15.15
C SER A 13 -0.05 72.42 14.38
N THR A 14 -0.68 73.37 15.05
CA THR A 14 -1.05 74.66 14.46
C THR A 14 0.08 75.69 14.62
N MET A 15 0.11 76.68 13.73
CA MET A 15 1.05 77.80 13.81
C MET A 15 0.84 78.57 15.12
N LYS A 16 1.94 78.90 15.80
CA LYS A 16 1.94 79.77 16.98
C LYS A 16 2.61 81.09 16.61
N THR A 17 1.88 82.19 16.77
CA THR A 17 2.41 83.55 16.57
C THR A 17 2.75 84.16 17.92
N VAL A 18 3.92 84.81 17.98
CA VAL A 18 4.38 85.54 19.15
C VAL A 18 4.75 86.94 18.67
N SER A 19 4.23 87.97 19.33
CA SER A 19 4.56 89.36 19.02
C SER A 19 5.33 89.97 20.19
N THR A 20 6.36 90.73 19.85
CA THR A 20 7.19 91.47 20.80
C THR A 20 7.11 92.95 20.47
N GLN A 21 6.77 93.78 21.45
CA GLN A 21 6.79 95.23 21.31
C GLN A 21 8.05 95.78 21.98
N MET A 22 8.75 96.68 21.31
CA MET A 22 9.92 97.36 21.88
C MET A 22 9.47 98.55 22.72
N GLU A 23 10.15 98.79 23.84
CA GLU A 23 9.88 99.93 24.71
C GLU A 23 10.18 101.26 23.99
N ARG A 24 9.27 102.23 24.09
CA ARG A 24 9.41 103.57 23.48
C ARG A 24 8.70 104.63 24.32
N GLU A 25 9.36 105.77 24.51
CA GLU A 25 8.78 106.89 25.26
C GLU A 25 7.45 107.36 24.65
N GLY A 26 6.43 107.51 25.51
CA GLY A 26 5.08 107.95 25.14
C GLY A 26 4.04 106.84 24.90
N TYR A 27 4.42 105.56 25.00
CA TYR A 27 3.51 104.41 24.85
C TYR A 27 3.46 103.56 26.14
N TYR A 28 2.28 103.01 26.45
CA TYR A 28 2.09 102.10 27.59
C TYR A 28 2.50 100.67 27.24
N MET A 29 3.26 100.02 28.13
CA MET A 29 3.67 98.62 28.06
C MET A 29 3.34 97.95 29.41
N ASP A 30 2.81 96.72 29.38
CA ASP A 30 2.47 95.94 30.58
C ASP A 30 3.55 94.87 30.83
N GLU A 31 4.29 95.03 31.92
CA GLU A 31 5.42 94.17 32.32
C GLU A 31 5.02 93.08 33.34
N SER A 32 3.74 93.03 33.75
CA SER A 32 3.30 92.22 34.89
C SER A 32 3.51 90.70 34.74
N ASN A 33 3.53 90.21 33.50
CA ASN A 33 3.73 88.79 33.15
C ASN A 33 5.13 88.46 32.60
N ASP A 34 6.04 89.44 32.57
CA ASP A 34 7.38 89.25 32.05
C ASP A 34 8.24 88.46 33.04
N ARG A 35 9.20 87.69 32.50
CA ARG A 35 10.08 86.84 33.30
C ARG A 35 11.53 87.21 33.03
N PHE A 36 12.22 87.67 34.07
CA PHE A 36 13.66 87.86 34.04
C PHE A 36 14.36 86.52 34.20
N ILE A 37 15.16 86.14 33.19
CA ILE A 37 15.91 84.88 33.20
C ILE A 37 17.41 85.22 33.22
N CYS A 38 18.11 84.75 34.24
CA CYS A 38 19.57 84.84 34.26
C CYS A 38 20.15 83.89 33.20
N PRO A 39 21.05 84.37 32.32
CA PRO A 39 21.64 83.52 31.29
C PRO A 39 22.45 82.41 31.96
N GLN A 40 22.07 81.16 31.70
CA GLN A 40 22.91 80.02 32.03
C GLN A 40 24.07 79.91 31.04
N THR A 41 25.10 79.14 31.41
CA THR A 41 26.24 78.88 30.54
C THR A 41 25.75 78.37 29.20
N TYR A 42 25.90 79.18 28.15
CA TYR A 42 25.55 78.78 26.80
C TYR A 42 26.42 77.58 26.45
N GLN A 43 25.84 76.38 26.33
CA GLN A 43 26.54 75.26 25.75
C GLN A 43 26.83 75.64 24.30
N LYS A 44 28.06 76.12 24.04
CA LYS A 44 28.62 76.10 22.68
C LYS A 44 28.45 74.66 22.23
N THR A 45 27.58 74.45 21.26
CA THR A 45 27.27 73.15 20.71
C THR A 45 28.60 72.49 20.37
N ILE A 46 29.04 71.50 21.18
CA ILE A 46 29.85 70.39 20.63
C ILE A 46 29.08 70.03 19.37
N PRO A 47 29.68 70.04 18.16
CA PRO A 47 28.91 69.95 16.92
C PRO A 47 27.93 68.80 17.09
N GLY A 48 26.63 69.12 17.23
CA GLY A 48 25.66 68.17 17.80
C GLY A 48 25.61 66.86 17.00
N ASN A 49 26.15 66.91 15.79
CA ASN A 49 26.41 65.82 14.87
C ASN A 49 27.38 64.75 15.42
N GLU A 50 28.44 65.08 16.16
CA GLU A 50 29.40 64.07 16.66
C GLU A 50 28.84 63.23 17.80
N VAL A 51 28.19 63.88 18.78
CA VAL A 51 27.51 63.18 19.88
C VAL A 51 26.35 62.33 19.33
N LYS A 52 25.55 62.89 18.42
CA LYS A 52 24.51 62.14 17.70
C LYS A 52 25.10 60.95 16.94
N ARG A 53 26.23 61.13 16.24
CA ARG A 53 26.90 60.05 15.50
C ARG A 53 27.37 58.93 16.43
N MET A 54 27.93 59.26 17.59
CA MET A 54 28.33 58.25 18.58
C MET A 54 27.12 57.47 19.13
N MET A 55 26.02 58.16 19.47
CA MET A 55 24.79 57.47 19.89
C MET A 55 24.21 56.59 18.78
N VAL A 56 24.17 57.06 17.53
CA VAL A 56 23.68 56.28 16.39
C VAL A 56 24.53 55.03 16.18
N VAL A 57 25.86 55.13 16.25
CA VAL A 57 26.76 53.96 16.14
C VAL A 57 26.50 52.98 17.27
N ARG A 58 26.26 53.46 18.50
CA ARG A 58 25.94 52.60 19.64
C ARG A 58 24.62 51.85 19.43
N ILE A 59 23.57 52.56 19.01
CA ILE A 59 22.26 51.97 18.68
C ILE A 59 22.40 50.94 17.55
N GLN A 60 23.15 51.26 16.50
CA GLN A 60 23.38 50.35 15.37
C GLN A 60 24.14 49.08 15.80
N ARG A 61 25.13 49.20 16.68
CA ARG A 61 25.85 48.03 17.22
C ARG A 61 24.92 47.13 18.04
N THR A 62 24.20 47.70 19.00
CA THR A 62 23.26 46.93 19.83
C THR A 62 22.14 46.31 19.02
N TRP A 63 21.67 47.00 17.96
CA TRP A 63 20.65 46.45 17.07
C TRP A 63 21.18 45.30 16.21
N ARG A 64 22.40 45.40 15.68
CA ARG A 64 23.04 44.31 14.94
C ARG A 64 23.29 43.09 15.83
N GLU A 65 23.73 43.30 17.06
CA GLU A 65 23.89 42.22 18.04
C GLU A 65 22.55 41.53 18.34
N HIS A 66 21.48 42.31 18.52
CA HIS A 66 20.13 41.76 18.72
C HIS A 66 19.64 40.95 17.51
N LEU A 67 19.84 41.43 16.29
CA LEU A 67 19.48 40.71 15.07
C LEU A 67 20.25 39.39 14.96
N ILE A 68 21.56 39.39 15.24
CA ILE A 68 22.37 38.16 15.25
C ILE A 68 21.83 37.18 16.30
N ALA A 69 21.57 37.64 17.52
CA ALA A 69 21.02 36.81 18.59
C ALA A 69 19.65 36.22 18.24
N GLN A 70 18.78 37.00 17.59
CA GLN A 70 17.48 36.52 17.12
C GLN A 70 17.66 35.43 16.04
N THR A 71 18.52 35.66 15.05
CA THR A 71 18.79 34.66 14.00
C THR A 71 19.43 33.40 14.56
N ASP A 72 20.34 33.50 15.54
CA ASP A 72 20.96 32.35 16.20
C ASP A 72 19.93 31.55 17.01
N HIS A 73 19.01 32.23 17.70
CA HIS A 73 17.91 31.56 18.40
C HIS A 73 16.98 30.80 17.44
N GLU A 74 16.58 31.43 16.33
CA GLU A 74 15.76 30.80 15.29
C GLU A 74 16.48 29.60 14.65
N LEU A 75 17.78 29.71 14.39
CA LEU A 75 18.59 28.64 13.81
C LEU A 75 18.73 27.45 14.77
N ARG A 76 18.96 27.70 16.06
CA ARG A 76 19.02 26.67 17.11
C ARG A 76 17.68 25.94 17.25
N ALA A 77 16.57 26.67 17.24
CA ALA A 77 15.25 26.08 17.29
C ALA A 77 14.98 25.18 16.07
N LEU A 78 15.41 25.60 14.87
CA LEU A 78 15.29 24.79 13.66
C LEU A 78 16.13 23.51 13.74
N ILE A 79 17.39 23.60 14.19
CA ILE A 79 18.27 22.43 14.36
C ILE A 79 17.66 21.43 15.35
N GLN A 80 17.14 21.92 16.49
CA GLN A 80 16.50 21.07 17.49
C GLN A 80 15.25 20.37 16.93
N ASN A 81 14.44 21.07 16.13
CA ASN A 81 13.27 20.47 15.48
C ASN A 81 13.66 19.37 14.48
N LEU A 82 14.72 19.57 13.70
CA LEU A 82 15.23 18.56 12.76
C LEU A 82 15.77 17.32 13.50
N GLN A 83 16.50 17.50 14.60
CA GLN A 83 16.98 16.40 15.43
C GLN A 83 15.81 15.59 16.02
N ASN A 84 14.79 16.27 16.54
CA ASN A 84 13.57 15.62 17.06
C ASN A 84 12.81 14.85 15.96
N GLU A 85 12.73 15.39 14.74
CA GLU A 85 12.14 14.71 13.57
C GLU A 85 12.91 13.43 13.21
N GLU A 86 14.25 13.48 13.19
CA GLU A 86 15.10 12.32 12.91
C GLU A 86 15.00 11.24 14.00
N GLU A 87 14.93 11.62 15.27
CA GLU A 87 14.70 10.69 16.37
C GLU A 87 13.33 10.01 16.30
N LYS A 88 12.26 10.78 16.01
CA LYS A 88 10.93 10.21 15.76
C LYS A 88 10.93 9.21 14.62
N LYS A 89 11.62 9.51 13.51
CA LYS A 89 11.76 8.58 12.38
C LYS A 89 12.51 7.30 12.78
N ARG A 90 13.62 7.43 13.53
CA ARG A 90 14.38 6.27 14.05
C ARG A 90 13.51 5.39 14.95
N TYR A 91 12.78 6.00 15.88
CA TYR A 91 11.85 5.31 16.77
C TYR A 91 10.74 4.56 16.00
N LEU A 92 10.15 5.19 14.98
CA LEU A 92 9.14 4.55 14.12
C LEU A 92 9.71 3.36 13.33
N ILE A 93 10.93 3.48 12.82
CA ILE A 93 11.62 2.38 12.12
C ILE A 93 11.86 1.23 13.09
N GLU A 94 12.34 1.51 14.29
CA GLU A 94 12.61 0.51 15.33
C GLU A 94 11.32 -0.20 15.80
N GLN A 95 10.24 0.55 16.07
CA GLN A 95 8.93 -0.04 16.35
C GLN A 95 8.44 -0.91 15.18
N SER A 96 8.57 -0.44 13.94
CA SER A 96 8.16 -1.22 12.77
C SER A 96 8.97 -2.51 12.62
N ALA A 97 10.27 -2.47 12.96
CA ALA A 97 11.13 -3.63 12.97
C ALA A 97 10.73 -4.62 14.08
N MET A 98 10.44 -4.13 15.28
CA MET A 98 9.94 -4.93 16.40
C MET A 98 8.60 -5.60 16.06
N VAL A 99 7.65 -4.87 15.46
CA VAL A 99 6.36 -5.42 15.01
C VAL A 99 6.58 -6.48 13.91
N ARG A 100 7.49 -6.24 12.95
CA ARG A 100 7.86 -7.24 11.94
C ARG A 100 8.46 -8.50 12.57
N GLN A 101 9.33 -8.35 13.55
CA GLN A 101 9.96 -9.46 14.26
C GLN A 101 8.93 -10.24 15.11
N MET A 102 8.02 -9.53 15.78
CA MET A 102 6.92 -10.14 16.53
C MET A 102 5.96 -10.88 15.59
N MET A 103 5.59 -10.29 14.45
CA MET A 103 4.78 -10.96 13.42
C MET A 103 5.51 -12.18 12.83
N ALA A 104 6.82 -12.12 12.62
CA ALA A 104 7.62 -13.27 12.16
C ALA A 104 7.69 -14.39 13.22
N MET A 105 7.71 -14.05 14.52
CA MET A 105 7.62 -15.04 15.61
C MET A 105 6.22 -15.64 15.77
N LEU A 106 5.16 -14.85 15.53
CA LEU A 106 3.77 -15.29 15.68
C LEU A 106 3.21 -15.99 14.42
N SER A 107 3.74 -15.70 13.23
CA SER A 107 3.31 -16.27 11.93
C SER A 107 3.34 -17.81 11.88
N PRO A 108 4.35 -18.51 12.44
CA PRO A 108 4.34 -19.97 12.58
C PRO A 108 3.23 -20.51 13.49
N MET A 109 2.71 -19.68 14.40
CA MET A 109 1.72 -20.06 15.41
C MET A 109 0.27 -19.91 14.88
N TYR A 110 0.07 -19.13 13.82
CA TYR A 110 -1.24 -18.86 13.20
C TYR A 110 -1.16 -18.96 11.66
N LEU A 111 -0.96 -20.18 11.16
CA LEU A 111 -0.79 -20.50 9.74
C LEU A 111 -2.09 -20.40 8.94
N ASN A 112 -2.41 -19.20 8.44
CA ASN A 112 -3.64 -18.96 7.70
C ASN A 112 -3.42 -18.35 6.30
N ARG A 113 -2.26 -17.75 6.03
CA ARG A 113 -1.95 -17.17 4.72
C ARG A 113 -0.90 -18.00 3.99
N ARG A 114 -0.91 -17.90 2.66
CA ARG A 114 0.04 -18.64 1.80
C ARG A 114 1.50 -18.22 2.06
N GLU A 115 1.70 -16.97 2.45
CA GLU A 115 3.00 -16.41 2.80
C GLU A 115 3.57 -16.99 4.11
N ASP A 116 2.71 -17.39 5.05
CA ASP A 116 3.13 -18.00 6.32
C ASP A 116 3.75 -19.39 6.08
N PHE A 117 3.18 -20.17 5.16
CA PHE A 117 3.74 -21.46 4.75
C PHE A 117 5.06 -21.30 3.99
N HIS A 118 5.24 -20.22 3.22
CA HIS A 118 6.50 -19.92 2.55
C HIS A 118 7.65 -19.71 3.55
N MET A 119 7.40 -19.01 4.66
CA MET A 119 8.38 -18.85 5.73
C MET A 119 8.78 -20.20 6.35
N LEU A 120 7.81 -21.11 6.56
CA LEU A 120 8.10 -22.45 7.06
C LEU A 120 8.97 -23.27 6.09
N TYR A 121 8.67 -23.23 4.79
CA TYR A 121 9.52 -23.88 3.78
C TYR A 121 10.94 -23.31 3.81
N MET A 122 11.10 -21.99 3.92
CA MET A 122 12.43 -21.36 4.03
C MET A 122 13.17 -21.74 5.32
N PHE A 123 12.50 -21.79 6.48
CA PHE A 123 13.14 -22.21 7.73
C PHE A 123 13.59 -23.67 7.67
N LEU A 124 12.77 -24.56 7.10
CA LEU A 124 13.09 -25.97 6.95
C LEU A 124 14.25 -26.18 5.96
N ASP A 125 14.27 -25.44 4.86
CA ASP A 125 15.38 -25.47 3.89
C ASP A 125 16.68 -24.88 4.45
N ASN A 126 16.61 -23.81 5.24
CA ASN A 126 17.77 -23.25 5.93
C ASN A 126 18.32 -24.22 6.98
N TRP A 127 17.45 -24.86 7.74
CA TRP A 127 17.85 -25.92 8.68
C TRP A 127 18.56 -27.06 7.94
N TRP A 128 17.99 -27.56 6.84
CA TRP A 128 18.59 -28.63 6.04
C TRP A 128 19.95 -28.23 5.44
N GLN A 129 20.08 -27.00 4.93
CA GLN A 129 21.35 -26.50 4.41
C GLN A 129 22.41 -26.31 5.48
N ASN A 130 22.03 -25.80 6.67
CA ASN A 130 22.95 -25.69 7.81
C ASN A 130 23.39 -27.08 8.30
N ARG A 131 22.49 -28.07 8.29
CA ARG A 131 22.82 -29.46 8.63
C ARG A 131 23.82 -30.05 7.65
N LYS A 132 23.59 -29.85 6.34
CA LYS A 132 24.50 -30.29 5.27
C LYS A 132 25.88 -29.62 5.37
N ALA A 133 25.93 -28.32 5.64
CA ALA A 133 27.19 -27.58 5.79
C ALA A 133 27.98 -28.02 7.04
N ASN A 134 27.29 -28.29 8.16
CA ASN A 134 27.93 -28.83 9.36
C ASN A 134 28.50 -30.24 9.13
N ASP A 135 27.83 -31.09 8.36
CA ASP A 135 28.36 -32.42 8.03
C ASP A 135 29.54 -32.35 7.06
N GLU A 136 29.58 -31.43 6.08
CA GLU A 136 30.77 -31.20 5.25
C GLU A 136 31.98 -30.81 6.11
N HIS A 137 31.79 -30.00 7.15
CA HIS A 137 32.83 -29.70 8.14
C HIS A 137 33.20 -30.89 9.03
N THR A 138 32.23 -31.72 9.43
CA THR A 138 32.49 -32.90 10.28
C THR A 138 33.22 -34.00 9.49
N THR A 139 32.86 -34.17 8.21
CA THR A 139 33.51 -35.08 7.27
C THR A 139 34.92 -34.58 6.89
N ALA A 140 35.10 -33.26 6.72
CA ALA A 140 36.42 -32.65 6.51
C ALA A 140 37.32 -32.75 7.76
N VAL A 141 36.77 -32.63 8.97
CA VAL A 141 37.50 -32.84 10.24
C VAL A 141 37.93 -34.31 10.40
N CYS A 142 37.15 -35.27 9.89
CA CYS A 142 37.55 -36.68 9.84
C CYS A 142 38.64 -36.96 8.80
N ILE A 143 38.58 -36.33 7.61
CA ILE A 143 39.61 -36.46 6.56
C ILE A 143 40.95 -35.84 7.04
N LEU A 144 40.90 -34.72 7.76
CA LEU A 144 42.11 -34.07 8.28
C LEU A 144 42.72 -34.75 9.52
N ARG A 145 41.98 -35.62 10.22
CA ARG A 145 42.52 -36.45 11.33
C ARG A 145 43.12 -37.78 10.86
N GLN A 146 42.97 -38.16 9.58
CA GLN A 146 43.46 -39.44 9.05
C GLN A 146 44.97 -39.50 8.76
N HIS A 147 45.75 -38.44 9.03
CA HIS A 147 47.22 -38.53 8.93
C HIS A 147 47.92 -39.25 10.10
N LYS A 148 47.19 -39.90 11.03
CA LYS A 148 47.79 -40.88 11.96
C LYS A 148 46.97 -42.17 12.00
N ARG A 149 47.46 -43.14 11.21
CA ARG A 149 47.32 -44.61 11.31
C ARG A 149 46.22 -45.11 12.26
N ILE A 150 45.14 -45.63 11.68
CA ILE A 150 44.48 -46.91 12.01
C ILE A 150 43.61 -47.27 10.80
N SER A 151 43.82 -48.46 10.23
CA SER A 151 42.89 -49.10 9.30
C SER A 151 41.60 -49.41 10.07
N CYS A 152 40.48 -48.87 9.61
CA CYS A 152 39.16 -49.33 9.97
C CYS A 152 38.36 -49.38 8.68
N ASP A 153 38.28 -50.58 8.10
CA ASP A 153 37.69 -50.81 6.79
C ASP A 153 36.15 -50.82 6.78
N ASP A 154 35.40 -50.52 7.87
CA ASP A 154 33.95 -50.80 7.82
C ASP A 154 32.94 -49.99 8.69
N CYS A 155 33.25 -48.89 9.40
CA CYS A 155 32.22 -48.33 10.33
C CYS A 155 31.85 -46.84 10.35
N THR A 156 32.52 -45.92 9.67
CA THR A 156 32.14 -44.48 9.80
C THR A 156 31.27 -43.97 8.65
N THR A 157 31.58 -44.32 7.40
CA THR A 157 30.85 -43.81 6.22
C THR A 157 29.42 -44.39 6.10
N THR A 158 29.24 -45.67 6.43
CA THR A 158 27.95 -46.37 6.32
C THR A 158 26.98 -45.96 7.44
N GLN A 159 27.48 -45.66 8.64
CA GLN A 159 26.66 -45.15 9.74
C GLN A 159 26.25 -43.69 9.52
N ALA A 160 27.18 -42.84 9.05
CA ALA A 160 26.89 -41.46 8.68
C ALA A 160 25.86 -41.36 7.53
N SER A 161 25.98 -42.21 6.51
CA SER A 161 25.02 -42.29 5.40
C SER A 161 23.63 -42.76 5.85
N LYS A 162 23.54 -43.69 6.81
CA LYS A 162 22.26 -44.11 7.41
C LYS A 162 21.61 -42.99 8.24
N LEU A 163 22.39 -42.24 9.02
CA LEU A 163 21.93 -41.09 9.80
C LEU A 163 21.41 -39.96 8.90
N LEU A 164 22.15 -39.62 7.85
CA LEU A 164 21.72 -38.65 6.83
C LEU A 164 20.42 -39.07 6.15
N LYS A 165 20.25 -40.37 5.87
CA LYS A 165 19.00 -40.90 5.31
C LYS A 165 17.83 -40.75 6.28
N THR A 166 18.02 -41.05 7.56
CA THR A 166 16.97 -40.87 8.58
C THR A 166 16.60 -39.41 8.81
N GLU A 167 17.58 -38.50 8.77
CA GLU A 167 17.33 -37.06 8.91
C GLU A 167 16.68 -36.47 7.64
N TYR A 168 17.04 -36.96 6.46
CA TYR A 168 16.35 -36.60 5.21
C TYR A 168 14.90 -37.10 5.19
N ASP A 169 14.65 -38.30 5.70
CA ASP A 169 13.28 -38.82 5.86
C ASP A 169 12.47 -37.96 6.85
N GLU A 170 13.11 -37.42 7.89
CA GLU A 170 12.48 -36.47 8.82
C GLU A 170 12.17 -35.12 8.16
N TYR A 171 13.10 -34.58 7.35
CA TYR A 171 12.87 -33.39 6.51
C TYR A 171 11.67 -33.59 5.57
N LEU A 172 11.59 -34.75 4.90
CA LEU A 172 10.46 -35.09 4.03
C LEU A 172 9.14 -35.21 4.82
N ARG A 173 9.15 -35.83 6.01
CA ARG A 173 7.95 -35.89 6.87
C ARG A 173 7.47 -34.49 7.26
N LYS A 174 8.40 -33.61 7.64
CA LYS A 174 8.08 -32.22 8.02
C LYS A 174 7.55 -31.43 6.82
N LEU A 175 8.08 -31.63 5.62
CA LEU A 175 7.51 -31.07 4.38
C LEU A 175 6.07 -31.53 4.14
N ILE A 176 5.80 -32.84 4.28
CA ILE A 176 4.46 -33.41 4.11
C ILE A 176 3.49 -32.85 5.17
N GLU A 177 3.95 -32.68 6.41
CA GLU A 177 3.19 -32.08 7.50
C GLU A 177 2.81 -30.63 7.19
N ILE A 178 3.76 -29.82 6.71
CA ILE A 178 3.51 -28.45 6.24
C ILE A 178 2.50 -28.43 5.08
N GLU A 179 2.63 -29.35 4.11
CA GLU A 179 1.72 -29.45 2.95
C GLU A 179 0.29 -29.83 3.37
N ASN A 180 0.16 -30.72 4.37
CA ASN A 180 -1.13 -31.11 4.95
C ASN A 180 -1.77 -29.95 5.69
N LEU A 181 -1.01 -29.24 6.54
CA LEU A 181 -1.47 -28.03 7.22
C LEU A 181 -1.86 -26.94 6.21
N ALA A 182 -1.10 -26.75 5.13
CA ALA A 182 -1.44 -25.83 4.05
C ALA A 182 -2.73 -26.22 3.33
N SER A 183 -2.93 -27.52 3.10
CA SER A 183 -4.13 -28.07 2.48
C SER A 183 -5.36 -27.94 3.39
N GLU A 184 -5.19 -28.09 4.70
CA GLU A 184 -6.23 -27.98 5.71
C GLU A 184 -6.60 -26.52 5.98
N ALA A 185 -5.62 -25.62 6.12
CA ALA A 185 -5.84 -24.18 6.17
C ALA A 185 -6.53 -23.67 4.89
N LYS A 186 -6.17 -24.21 3.72
CA LYS A 186 -6.85 -23.89 2.47
C LYS A 186 -8.28 -24.42 2.43
N ARG A 187 -8.58 -25.58 3.01
CA ARG A 187 -9.97 -26.10 3.07
C ARG A 187 -10.83 -25.30 4.04
N SER A 188 -10.34 -25.02 5.24
CA SER A 188 -11.09 -24.36 6.32
C SER A 188 -11.21 -22.85 6.16
N SER A 189 -10.25 -22.16 5.53
CA SER A 189 -10.26 -20.69 5.45
C SER A 189 -10.61 -20.11 4.08
N PHE A 190 -10.40 -20.85 2.97
CA PHE A 190 -10.57 -20.31 1.62
C PHE A 190 -11.97 -20.52 1.05
N VAL A 191 -12.54 -21.72 1.23
CA VAL A 191 -13.87 -22.04 0.71
C VAL A 191 -14.92 -21.20 1.44
N ASP A 192 -14.89 -21.22 2.77
CA ASP A 192 -15.85 -20.47 3.59
C ASP A 192 -15.70 -18.95 3.42
N ARG A 193 -14.48 -18.39 3.36
CA ARG A 193 -14.31 -16.94 3.12
C ARG A 193 -14.67 -16.52 1.72
N GLN A 194 -14.38 -17.32 0.70
CA GLN A 194 -14.70 -16.95 -0.68
C GLN A 194 -16.20 -17.04 -0.92
N ASP A 195 -16.84 -18.09 -0.43
CA ASP A 195 -18.28 -18.29 -0.52
C ASP A 195 -19.03 -17.20 0.26
N LEU A 196 -18.59 -16.87 1.49
CA LEU A 196 -19.13 -15.73 2.26
C LEU A 196 -18.84 -14.39 1.59
N ALA A 197 -17.67 -14.19 0.97
CA ALA A 197 -17.38 -12.95 0.23
C ALA A 197 -18.30 -12.78 -0.98
N GLU A 198 -18.59 -13.85 -1.72
CA GLU A 198 -19.55 -13.84 -2.83
C GLU A 198 -20.97 -13.49 -2.35
N LEU A 199 -21.40 -14.08 -1.24
CA LEU A 199 -22.72 -13.79 -0.66
C LEU A 199 -22.80 -12.36 -0.13
N ASN A 200 -21.75 -11.85 0.53
CA ASN A 200 -21.65 -10.46 0.97
C ASN A 200 -21.70 -9.47 -0.19
N GLU A 201 -21.07 -9.80 -1.32
CA GLU A 201 -21.16 -8.99 -2.55
C GLU A 201 -22.59 -8.97 -3.09
N SER A 202 -23.34 -10.10 -2.99
CA SER A 202 -24.73 -10.19 -3.44
C SER A 202 -25.72 -9.39 -2.57
N ALA A 203 -25.38 -9.23 -1.29
CA ALA A 203 -26.14 -8.46 -0.30
C ALA A 203 -25.80 -6.96 -0.29
N LYS A 204 -24.80 -6.53 -1.08
CA LYS A 204 -24.28 -5.17 -1.04
C LYS A 204 -25.30 -4.16 -1.59
N PRO A 205 -25.56 -3.04 -0.88
CA PRO A 205 -26.42 -1.99 -1.40
C PRO A 205 -25.81 -1.31 -2.63
N LEU A 206 -26.67 -0.83 -3.52
CA LEU A 206 -26.25 -0.08 -4.70
C LEU A 206 -25.77 1.30 -4.25
N ILE A 207 -24.51 1.64 -4.54
CA ILE A 207 -23.93 2.94 -4.21
C ILE A 207 -24.01 3.81 -5.47
N VAL A 208 -24.80 4.88 -5.41
CA VAL A 208 -24.92 5.85 -6.49
C VAL A 208 -24.07 7.07 -6.15
N PRO A 209 -23.01 7.36 -6.93
CA PRO A 209 -22.21 8.56 -6.70
C PRO A 209 -23.00 9.81 -7.12
N VAL A 210 -23.03 10.81 -6.23
CA VAL A 210 -23.66 12.11 -6.51
C VAL A 210 -22.55 13.12 -6.88
N LYS A 211 -22.82 14.02 -7.83
CA LYS A 211 -21.83 15.00 -8.33
C LYS A 211 -21.32 15.97 -7.24
N GLN A 212 -22.14 16.25 -6.23
CA GLN A 212 -21.77 17.01 -5.04
C GLN A 212 -22.46 16.38 -3.82
N GLY A 213 -21.69 15.96 -2.82
CA GLY A 213 -22.20 15.35 -1.58
C GLY A 213 -21.76 13.90 -1.36
N ALA A 214 -22.24 13.31 -0.27
CA ALA A 214 -21.97 11.92 0.07
C ALA A 214 -22.72 10.96 -0.88
N PRO A 215 -22.14 9.80 -1.22
CA PRO A 215 -22.80 8.84 -2.10
C PRO A 215 -24.08 8.27 -1.46
N ILE A 216 -25.13 8.12 -2.24
CA ILE A 216 -26.43 7.59 -1.78
C ILE A 216 -26.38 6.07 -1.82
N GLN A 217 -26.75 5.42 -0.72
CA GLN A 217 -26.89 3.97 -0.64
C GLN A 217 -28.35 3.58 -0.87
N ILE A 218 -28.60 2.74 -1.87
CA ILE A 218 -29.93 2.26 -2.23
C ILE A 218 -29.97 0.74 -1.98
N LEU A 219 -30.83 0.33 -1.05
CA LEU A 219 -31.16 -1.08 -0.83
C LEU A 219 -32.19 -1.52 -1.86
N THR A 220 -31.75 -2.22 -2.90
CA THR A 220 -32.65 -2.81 -3.90
C THR A 220 -33.30 -4.08 -3.36
N LEU A 221 -34.47 -4.45 -3.90
CA LEU A 221 -35.14 -5.72 -3.57
C LEU A 221 -34.22 -6.93 -3.81
N GLU A 222 -33.37 -6.87 -4.84
CA GLU A 222 -32.36 -7.89 -5.13
C GLU A 222 -31.30 -7.99 -4.01
N ALA A 223 -30.83 -6.85 -3.50
CA ALA A 223 -29.84 -6.79 -2.43
C ALA A 223 -30.42 -7.27 -1.10
N GLN A 224 -31.67 -6.89 -0.80
CA GLN A 224 -32.40 -7.39 0.38
C GLN A 224 -32.60 -8.91 0.32
N ARG A 225 -32.94 -9.44 -0.86
CA ARG A 225 -33.07 -10.89 -1.06
C ARG A 225 -31.74 -11.61 -0.92
N GLY A 226 -30.65 -11.04 -1.46
CA GLY A 226 -29.29 -11.55 -1.26
C GLY A 226 -28.88 -11.57 0.21
N ALA A 227 -29.21 -10.52 0.97
CA ALA A 227 -28.97 -10.44 2.41
C ALA A 227 -29.74 -11.53 3.18
N HIS A 228 -31.05 -11.67 2.93
CA HIS A 228 -31.86 -12.71 3.57
C HIS A 228 -31.33 -14.13 3.30
N LEU A 229 -30.97 -14.44 2.05
CA LEU A 229 -30.40 -15.74 1.68
C LEU A 229 -29.04 -16.00 2.33
N LYS A 230 -28.22 -14.94 2.48
CA LYS A 230 -26.95 -15.00 3.18
C LYS A 230 -27.18 -15.29 4.67
N ASP A 231 -28.10 -14.58 5.32
CA ASP A 231 -28.40 -14.78 6.74
C ASP A 231 -28.88 -16.22 7.01
N LEU A 232 -29.73 -16.77 6.13
CA LEU A 232 -30.14 -18.18 6.20
C LEU A 232 -28.96 -19.15 6.04
N TYR A 233 -27.96 -18.82 5.21
CA TYR A 233 -26.78 -19.66 5.05
C TYR A 233 -25.85 -19.60 6.27
N GLU A 234 -25.59 -18.40 6.79
CA GLU A 234 -24.78 -18.22 8.01
C GLU A 234 -25.42 -18.96 9.19
N GLU A 235 -26.74 -18.86 9.32
CA GLU A 235 -27.54 -19.59 10.30
C GLU A 235 -27.47 -21.11 10.12
N LEU A 236 -27.51 -21.59 8.88
CA LEU A 236 -27.38 -23.01 8.56
C LEU A 236 -26.01 -23.57 8.99
N CYS A 237 -24.96 -22.76 8.87
CA CYS A 237 -23.58 -23.10 9.26
C CYS A 237 -23.32 -23.04 10.77
N ARG A 238 -24.21 -22.47 11.58
CA ARG A 238 -24.01 -22.40 13.04
C ARG A 238 -24.04 -23.80 13.69
N ARG A 239 -23.09 -24.03 14.60
CA ARG A 239 -22.93 -25.32 15.33
C ARG A 239 -23.23 -25.20 16.82
N ASP A 240 -23.31 -23.98 17.33
CA ASP A 240 -23.48 -23.57 18.73
C ASP A 240 -24.95 -23.51 19.19
N GLN A 241 -25.87 -24.07 18.41
CA GLN A 241 -27.30 -24.00 18.68
C GLN A 241 -27.82 -25.22 19.46
N PRO A 242 -28.78 -25.04 20.39
CA PRO A 242 -29.48 -26.16 21.01
C PRO A 242 -30.30 -26.92 19.95
N VAL A 243 -30.47 -28.22 20.15
CA VAL A 243 -31.13 -29.12 19.19
C VAL A 243 -32.56 -28.66 18.83
N SER A 244 -33.31 -28.13 19.81
CA SER A 244 -34.67 -27.61 19.59
C SER A 244 -34.71 -26.39 18.67
N GLU A 245 -33.80 -25.43 18.86
CA GLU A 245 -33.69 -24.24 18.01
C GLU A 245 -33.26 -24.63 16.60
N ARG A 246 -32.33 -25.57 16.47
CA ARG A 246 -31.91 -26.10 15.17
C ARG A 246 -33.06 -26.76 14.42
N ILE A 247 -33.87 -27.59 15.08
CA ILE A 247 -35.04 -28.23 14.46
C ILE A 247 -36.05 -27.17 13.98
N ASN A 248 -36.34 -26.17 14.82
CA ASN A 248 -37.24 -25.07 14.45
C ASN A 248 -36.73 -24.30 13.21
N PHE A 249 -35.42 -24.00 13.19
CA PHE A 249 -34.80 -23.36 12.04
C PHE A 249 -34.87 -24.21 10.77
N LEU A 250 -34.60 -25.51 10.86
CA LEU A 250 -34.71 -26.43 9.73
C LEU A 250 -36.15 -26.54 9.20
N HIS A 251 -37.15 -26.49 10.09
CA HIS A 251 -38.56 -26.37 9.67
C HIS A 251 -38.83 -25.05 8.94
N ASN A 252 -38.27 -23.93 9.39
CA ASN A 252 -38.43 -22.64 8.71
C ASN A 252 -37.82 -22.67 7.31
N ILE A 253 -36.60 -23.20 7.14
CA ILE A 253 -36.00 -23.40 5.81
C ILE A 253 -36.87 -24.32 4.95
N LYS A 254 -37.37 -25.42 5.53
CA LYS A 254 -38.24 -26.35 4.80
C LYS A 254 -39.49 -25.63 4.25
N GLN A 255 -40.15 -24.81 5.06
CA GLN A 255 -41.31 -24.03 4.63
C GLN A 255 -40.94 -22.97 3.57
N PHE A 256 -39.81 -22.28 3.76
CA PHE A 256 -39.28 -21.32 2.79
C PHE A 256 -39.06 -21.97 1.40
N LEU A 257 -38.41 -23.14 1.36
CA LEU A 257 -38.14 -23.88 0.14
C LEU A 257 -39.43 -24.37 -0.55
N LEU A 258 -40.42 -24.80 0.23
CA LEU A 258 -41.74 -25.21 -0.29
C LEU A 258 -42.51 -24.03 -0.89
N HIS A 259 -42.45 -22.86 -0.26
CA HIS A 259 -43.13 -21.66 -0.74
C HIS A 259 -42.49 -21.09 -2.02
N GLU A 260 -41.16 -21.08 -2.11
CA GLU A 260 -40.44 -20.59 -3.29
C GLU A 260 -40.67 -21.50 -4.52
N ASN A 261 -40.77 -22.81 -4.33
CA ASN A 261 -41.02 -23.84 -5.36
C ASN A 261 -40.28 -23.63 -6.70
N LYS A 262 -39.00 -23.27 -6.63
CA LYS A 262 -38.10 -23.09 -7.79
C LYS A 262 -37.07 -24.21 -7.85
N HIS A 263 -36.67 -24.63 -9.06
CA HIS A 263 -35.69 -25.70 -9.31
C HIS A 263 -35.98 -27.01 -8.55
N LEU A 264 -36.99 -27.74 -9.02
CA LEU A 264 -37.55 -28.94 -8.39
C LEU A 264 -36.49 -29.97 -7.95
N ASP A 265 -35.52 -30.31 -8.80
CA ASP A 265 -34.51 -31.35 -8.50
C ASP A 265 -33.60 -31.01 -7.31
N LEU A 266 -33.16 -29.75 -7.18
CA LEU A 266 -32.28 -29.34 -6.09
C LEU A 266 -33.07 -29.09 -4.81
N THR A 267 -34.26 -28.51 -4.94
CA THR A 267 -35.18 -28.29 -3.84
C THR A 267 -35.63 -29.61 -3.23
N GLU A 268 -35.93 -30.64 -4.04
CA GLU A 268 -36.25 -31.98 -3.53
C GLU A 268 -35.06 -32.61 -2.77
N LYS A 269 -33.84 -32.46 -3.29
CA LYS A 269 -32.62 -32.94 -2.61
C LYS A 269 -32.41 -32.24 -1.27
N LEU A 270 -32.60 -30.92 -1.21
CA LEU A 270 -32.54 -30.13 0.01
C LEU A 270 -33.62 -30.55 1.02
N LEU A 271 -34.86 -30.68 0.58
CA LEU A 271 -35.96 -31.10 1.45
C LEU A 271 -35.72 -32.50 2.03
N ARG A 272 -35.15 -33.42 1.24
CA ARG A 272 -34.75 -34.75 1.71
C ARG A 272 -33.63 -34.70 2.75
N THR A 273 -32.59 -33.88 2.54
CA THR A 273 -31.48 -33.79 3.52
C THR A 273 -31.93 -33.11 4.80
N ILE A 274 -32.73 -32.05 4.70
CA ILE A 274 -33.30 -31.34 5.86
C ILE A 274 -34.23 -32.24 6.65
N THR A 275 -35.14 -32.95 5.99
CA THR A 275 -36.06 -33.87 6.68
C THR A 275 -35.29 -34.98 7.39
N LYS A 276 -34.26 -35.54 6.76
CA LYS A 276 -33.37 -36.53 7.41
C LYS A 276 -32.62 -35.97 8.61
N GLU A 277 -32.14 -34.72 8.54
CA GLU A 277 -31.46 -34.06 9.66
C GLU A 277 -32.43 -33.88 10.84
N ILE A 278 -33.66 -33.43 10.57
CA ILE A 278 -34.72 -33.32 11.57
C ILE A 278 -35.00 -34.69 12.21
N ASP A 279 -35.21 -35.73 11.39
CA ASP A 279 -35.49 -37.08 11.88
C ASP A 279 -34.36 -37.60 12.79
N TYR A 280 -33.09 -37.39 12.41
CA TYR A 280 -31.96 -37.81 13.24
C TYR A 280 -31.86 -37.03 14.55
N LEU A 281 -32.10 -35.73 14.53
CA LEU A 281 -32.09 -34.91 15.74
C LEU A 281 -33.26 -35.25 16.68
N MET A 282 -34.46 -35.52 16.14
CA MET A 282 -35.61 -35.97 16.90
C MET A 282 -35.41 -37.35 17.53
N ASN A 283 -34.61 -38.21 16.89
CA ASN A 283 -34.21 -39.52 17.41
C ASN A 283 -32.97 -39.47 18.35
N PHE A 284 -32.60 -38.29 18.84
CA PHE A 284 -31.50 -38.07 19.79
C PHE A 284 -30.11 -38.57 19.31
N ILE A 285 -29.89 -38.61 18.00
CA ILE A 285 -28.57 -38.90 17.44
C ILE A 285 -27.65 -37.70 17.73
N LYS A 286 -26.41 -37.99 18.16
CA LYS A 286 -25.45 -36.94 18.51
C LYS A 286 -25.13 -36.05 17.29
N PRO A 287 -25.07 -34.71 17.45
CA PRO A 287 -24.75 -33.77 16.37
C PRO A 287 -23.46 -34.11 15.60
N ASP A 288 -22.44 -34.62 16.30
CA ASP A 288 -21.15 -34.99 15.70
C ASP A 288 -21.28 -36.11 14.66
N GLN A 289 -22.24 -37.02 14.84
CA GLN A 289 -22.46 -38.16 13.94
C GLN A 289 -23.20 -37.76 12.66
N ILE A 290 -23.88 -36.61 12.65
CA ILE A 290 -24.62 -36.09 11.49
C ILE A 290 -23.89 -34.96 10.76
N GLU A 291 -22.64 -34.65 11.13
CA GLU A 291 -21.87 -33.54 10.56
C GLU A 291 -21.69 -33.67 9.04
N THR A 292 -21.51 -34.90 8.55
CA THR A 292 -21.43 -35.14 7.09
C THR A 292 -22.75 -34.87 6.36
N LEU A 293 -23.90 -35.03 7.03
CA LEU A 293 -25.20 -34.66 6.49
C LEU A 293 -25.38 -33.14 6.51
N ARG A 294 -24.95 -32.47 7.60
CA ARG A 294 -24.97 -31.00 7.72
C ARG A 294 -24.17 -30.33 6.63
N GLN A 295 -22.93 -30.76 6.41
CA GLN A 295 -22.07 -30.27 5.33
C GLN A 295 -22.70 -30.48 3.94
N LYS A 296 -23.43 -31.59 3.73
CA LYS A 296 -24.17 -31.81 2.47
C LYS A 296 -25.33 -30.83 2.34
N THR A 297 -26.10 -30.60 3.39
CA THR A 297 -27.20 -29.62 3.40
C THR A 297 -26.68 -28.21 3.09
N GLU A 298 -25.56 -27.81 3.70
CA GLU A 298 -24.88 -26.53 3.44
C GLU A 298 -24.44 -26.39 1.99
N LEU A 299 -23.75 -27.40 1.46
CA LEU A 299 -23.31 -27.41 0.06
C LEU A 299 -24.48 -27.34 -0.92
N PHE A 300 -25.59 -28.04 -0.65
CA PHE A 300 -26.78 -27.97 -1.49
C PHE A 300 -27.47 -26.61 -1.39
N PHE A 301 -27.51 -26.01 -0.19
CA PHE A 301 -28.13 -24.70 0.01
C PHE A 301 -27.30 -23.59 -0.65
N LEU A 302 -25.96 -23.67 -0.55
CA LEU A 302 -25.06 -22.77 -1.25
C LEU A 302 -25.23 -22.85 -2.78
N LYS A 303 -25.39 -24.07 -3.31
CA LYS A 303 -25.71 -24.25 -4.74
C LYS A 303 -27.05 -23.63 -5.09
N TYR A 304 -28.06 -23.78 -4.23
CA TYR A 304 -29.39 -23.20 -4.41
C TYR A 304 -29.34 -21.66 -4.48
N ILE A 305 -28.63 -21.01 -3.55
CA ILE A 305 -28.48 -19.55 -3.55
C ILE A 305 -27.75 -19.03 -4.80
N ARG A 306 -26.84 -19.82 -5.37
CA ARG A 306 -26.08 -19.44 -6.58
C ARG A 306 -26.91 -19.47 -7.87
N PHE A 307 -28.13 -20.02 -7.86
CA PHE A 307 -28.99 -20.01 -9.04
C PHE A 307 -29.56 -18.61 -9.33
N ARG A 308 -29.58 -18.29 -10.62
CA ARG A 308 -29.95 -16.95 -11.14
C ARG A 308 -31.38 -16.54 -10.78
N ASP A 309 -32.33 -17.48 -10.84
CA ASP A 309 -33.75 -17.22 -10.57
C ASP A 309 -34.06 -17.08 -9.07
N ILE A 310 -33.13 -17.51 -8.23
CA ILE A 310 -33.23 -17.49 -6.77
C ILE A 310 -32.53 -16.26 -6.21
N ASN A 311 -31.32 -15.94 -6.69
CA ASN A 311 -30.58 -14.73 -6.31
C ASN A 311 -30.16 -13.93 -7.56
N PRO A 312 -30.98 -12.97 -8.01
CA PRO A 312 -30.69 -12.18 -9.22
C PRO A 312 -29.37 -11.39 -9.14
N ASN A 313 -28.94 -10.97 -7.96
CA ASN A 313 -27.67 -10.25 -7.80
C ASN A 313 -26.44 -11.14 -8.03
N MET A 314 -26.58 -12.47 -7.96
CA MET A 314 -25.52 -13.39 -8.36
C MET A 314 -25.22 -13.30 -9.86
N ASN A 315 -26.15 -12.83 -10.70
CA ASN A 315 -25.91 -12.58 -12.13
C ASN A 315 -24.74 -11.62 -12.33
N LYS A 316 -24.74 -10.48 -11.63
CA LYS A 316 -23.69 -9.45 -11.76
C LYS A 316 -22.31 -9.98 -11.34
N ILE A 317 -22.26 -10.91 -10.39
CA ILE A 317 -21.02 -11.49 -9.88
C ILE A 317 -20.50 -12.59 -10.82
N LEU A 318 -21.40 -13.47 -11.28
CA LEU A 318 -21.06 -14.56 -12.19
C LEU A 318 -20.68 -14.05 -13.58
N ASP A 319 -21.39 -13.05 -14.10
CA ASP A 319 -21.11 -12.48 -15.43
C ASP A 319 -19.80 -11.65 -15.43
N ARG A 320 -19.42 -11.02 -14.31
CA ARG A 320 -18.08 -10.41 -14.13
C ARG A 320 -16.96 -11.46 -14.10
N LYS A 321 -17.22 -12.64 -13.54
CA LYS A 321 -16.24 -13.74 -13.50
C LYS A 321 -16.17 -14.51 -14.83
N TYR A 322 -17.30 -14.63 -15.53
CA TYR A 322 -17.48 -15.39 -16.76
C TYR A 322 -18.43 -14.64 -17.69
N PRO A 323 -17.93 -13.71 -18.53
CA PRO A 323 -18.77 -13.01 -19.50
C PRO A 323 -19.44 -14.04 -20.43
N PRO A 324 -20.75 -13.94 -20.71
CA PRO A 324 -21.51 -14.95 -21.44
C PRO A 324 -20.92 -15.29 -22.82
N ASP A 325 -20.31 -14.31 -23.50
CA ASP A 325 -19.68 -14.48 -24.82
C ASP A 325 -18.24 -15.00 -24.76
N CYS A 326 -17.69 -15.11 -23.55
CA CYS A 326 -16.33 -15.53 -23.28
C CYS A 326 -16.38 -16.66 -22.26
N GLY A 327 -16.86 -17.84 -22.69
CA GLY A 327 -16.67 -19.08 -21.92
C GLY A 327 -15.21 -19.16 -21.43
N PRO A 328 -14.96 -19.80 -20.27
CA PRO A 328 -13.66 -19.70 -19.61
C PRO A 328 -12.57 -20.01 -20.62
N LYS A 329 -11.73 -19.02 -20.95
CA LYS A 329 -10.57 -19.29 -21.81
C LYS A 329 -9.68 -20.24 -21.02
N LEU A 330 -9.69 -21.50 -21.44
CA LEU A 330 -8.97 -22.59 -20.80
C LEU A 330 -7.59 -22.72 -21.42
N GLY A 331 -6.56 -22.68 -20.58
CA GLY A 331 -5.18 -22.97 -20.93
C GLY A 331 -4.73 -24.28 -20.30
N ARG A 332 -3.91 -25.05 -21.00
CA ARG A 332 -3.25 -26.23 -20.43
C ARG A 332 -1.90 -25.82 -19.85
N CYS A 333 -1.68 -26.14 -18.58
CA CYS A 333 -0.38 -25.92 -17.95
C CYS A 333 0.66 -26.88 -18.54
N SER A 334 1.83 -26.39 -18.94
CA SER A 334 2.95 -27.20 -19.44
C SER A 334 3.56 -28.09 -18.36
N HIS A 335 3.50 -27.69 -17.08
CA HIS A 335 4.16 -28.39 -15.98
C HIS A 335 3.26 -29.43 -15.30
N CYS A 336 2.05 -29.04 -14.88
CA CYS A 336 1.11 -30.01 -14.27
C CYS A 336 0.14 -30.65 -15.26
N LEU A 337 0.16 -30.26 -16.54
CA LEU A 337 -0.70 -30.78 -17.61
C LEU A 337 -2.22 -30.61 -17.38
N LYS A 338 -2.63 -29.95 -16.28
CA LYS A 338 -4.03 -29.67 -15.95
C LYS A 338 -4.56 -28.50 -16.78
N VAL A 339 -5.80 -28.65 -17.24
CA VAL A 339 -6.56 -27.58 -17.89
C VAL A 339 -7.07 -26.62 -16.81
N LYS A 340 -6.78 -25.34 -16.95
CA LYS A 340 -7.15 -24.29 -16.00
C LYS A 340 -7.66 -23.06 -16.72
N THR A 341 -8.45 -22.25 -16.03
CA THR A 341 -8.86 -20.92 -16.52
C THR A 341 -7.65 -19.98 -16.65
N ASN A 342 -7.66 -19.04 -17.58
CA ASN A 342 -6.59 -18.04 -17.76
C ASN A 342 -6.15 -17.33 -16.46
N ASN A 343 -7.05 -17.07 -15.51
CA ASN A 343 -6.72 -16.45 -14.22
C ASN A 343 -5.73 -17.27 -13.36
N ALA A 344 -5.62 -18.58 -13.64
CA ALA A 344 -4.71 -19.49 -12.97
C ALA A 344 -3.27 -19.46 -13.54
N PHE A 345 -3.05 -18.73 -14.63
CA PHE A 345 -1.73 -18.44 -15.19
C PHE A 345 -1.31 -17.05 -14.71
N GLU A 346 -0.01 -16.85 -14.44
CA GLU A 346 0.47 -15.49 -14.22
C GLU A 346 0.10 -14.69 -15.46
N THR A 347 -0.63 -13.60 -15.28
CA THR A 347 -0.66 -12.54 -16.27
C THR A 347 0.65 -11.79 -16.06
N GLU A 348 1.78 -12.40 -16.47
CA GLU A 348 2.87 -11.55 -16.91
C GLU A 348 2.27 -10.85 -18.11
N CYS A 349 1.75 -9.64 -17.90
CA CYS A 349 1.00 -8.90 -18.91
C CYS A 349 1.80 -8.66 -20.21
N PHE A 350 3.04 -9.15 -20.29
CA PHE A 350 4.04 -8.79 -21.29
C PHE A 350 4.79 -9.99 -21.89
N SER A 351 4.60 -11.22 -21.38
CA SER A 351 5.14 -12.44 -22.02
C SER A 351 4.12 -13.06 -22.97
N LYS A 352 4.57 -13.50 -24.16
CA LYS A 352 3.70 -13.86 -25.29
C LYS A 352 2.85 -15.12 -25.08
N ARG A 353 2.99 -15.86 -23.97
CA ARG A 353 2.13 -16.98 -23.51
C ARG A 353 2.72 -17.56 -22.23
N ASN A 354 2.10 -17.31 -21.08
CA ASN A 354 2.44 -18.08 -19.88
C ASN A 354 1.80 -19.46 -19.96
N THR A 355 2.62 -20.46 -20.28
CA THR A 355 2.21 -21.87 -20.34
C THR A 355 2.26 -22.52 -18.96
N ILE A 356 2.85 -21.86 -17.96
CA ILE A 356 2.99 -22.39 -16.60
C ILE A 356 1.94 -21.71 -15.70
N CYS A 357 1.15 -22.51 -15.00
CA CYS A 357 0.18 -21.98 -14.04
C CYS A 357 0.85 -21.48 -12.76
N LYS A 358 0.25 -20.49 -12.08
CA LYS A 358 0.76 -19.86 -10.84
C LYS A 358 1.18 -20.85 -9.76
N SER A 359 0.47 -21.98 -9.65
CA SER A 359 0.83 -23.03 -8.68
C SER A 359 2.14 -23.73 -9.04
N CYS A 360 2.35 -24.04 -10.32
CA CYS A 360 3.58 -24.67 -10.78
C CYS A 360 4.74 -23.69 -10.84
N TYR A 361 4.48 -22.44 -11.24
CA TYR A 361 5.47 -21.37 -11.18
C TYR A 361 5.95 -21.17 -9.74
N HIS A 362 5.04 -21.19 -8.77
CA HIS A 362 5.40 -21.10 -7.36
C HIS A 362 6.26 -22.28 -6.88
N ILE A 363 5.88 -23.52 -7.18
CA ILE A 363 6.68 -24.70 -6.82
C ILE A 363 8.08 -24.60 -7.46
N TYR A 364 8.14 -24.19 -8.73
CA TYR A 364 9.39 -23.95 -9.44
C TYR A 364 10.22 -22.83 -8.79
N SER A 365 9.58 -21.75 -8.32
CA SER A 365 10.26 -20.64 -7.63
C SER A 365 10.80 -21.02 -6.25
N ILE A 366 10.12 -21.94 -5.54
CA ILE A 366 10.59 -22.53 -4.28
C ILE A 366 11.82 -23.40 -4.55
N GLY A 367 11.73 -24.31 -5.53
CA GLY A 367 12.83 -25.21 -5.87
C GLY A 367 14.07 -24.52 -6.46
N ASN A 368 13.87 -23.41 -7.18
CA ASN A 368 14.96 -22.59 -7.73
C ASN A 368 15.20 -21.33 -6.91
N LYS A 369 15.40 -21.46 -5.59
CA LYS A 369 15.94 -20.43 -4.67
C LYS A 369 15.85 -19.02 -5.24
N ILE A 370 14.65 -18.49 -5.50
CA ILE A 370 14.55 -17.09 -5.88
C ILE A 370 14.83 -16.34 -4.60
N LYS A 371 16.09 -15.92 -4.50
CA LYS A 371 16.68 -15.01 -3.52
C LYS A 371 15.63 -13.99 -3.09
N ASP A 372 15.22 -14.06 -1.83
CA ASP A 372 14.45 -13.06 -1.07
C ASP A 372 13.64 -12.06 -1.93
N CYS A 373 12.49 -12.50 -2.47
CA CYS A 373 11.55 -11.63 -3.19
C CYS A 373 11.03 -10.45 -2.33
N SER A 374 11.21 -10.51 -1.00
CA SER A 374 10.76 -9.51 -0.04
C SER A 374 11.28 -8.09 -0.35
N GLN A 375 12.52 -7.97 -0.83
CA GLN A 375 13.14 -6.69 -1.17
C GLN A 375 12.45 -6.02 -2.38
N TYR A 376 12.15 -6.80 -3.43
CA TYR A 376 11.45 -6.30 -4.61
C TYR A 376 9.97 -5.99 -4.31
N THR A 377 9.33 -6.79 -3.44
CA THR A 377 7.98 -6.48 -2.93
C THR A 377 7.96 -5.15 -2.18
N HIS A 378 8.96 -4.89 -1.32
CA HIS A 378 9.08 -3.63 -0.59
C HIS A 378 9.29 -2.45 -1.55
N MET A 379 10.23 -2.56 -2.48
CA MET A 379 10.46 -1.54 -3.52
C MET A 379 9.19 -1.22 -4.32
N LEU A 380 8.42 -2.24 -4.73
CA LEU A 380 7.18 -2.06 -5.47
C LEU A 380 6.11 -1.34 -4.63
N LYS A 381 6.03 -1.64 -3.33
CA LYS A 381 5.14 -0.93 -2.40
C LYS A 381 5.53 0.55 -2.28
N CYS A 382 6.81 0.86 -2.07
CA CYS A 382 7.30 2.22 -1.99
C CYS A 382 7.03 3.01 -3.29
N LEU A 383 7.28 2.38 -4.44
CA LEU A 383 7.00 2.97 -5.75
C LEU A 383 5.52 3.31 -5.91
N ARG A 384 4.62 2.39 -5.59
CA ARG A 384 3.16 2.63 -5.69
C ARG A 384 2.72 3.75 -4.74
N GLN A 385 3.25 3.79 -3.52
CA GLN A 385 2.95 4.87 -2.57
C GLN A 385 3.45 6.23 -3.06
N ALA A 386 4.64 6.28 -3.66
CA ALA A 386 5.16 7.51 -4.25
C ALA A 386 4.27 7.99 -5.40
N GLU A 387 3.88 7.10 -6.31
CA GLU A 387 3.05 7.46 -7.47
C GLU A 387 1.62 7.90 -7.06
N ILE A 388 1.05 7.34 -5.99
CA ILE A 388 -0.21 7.84 -5.41
C ILE A 388 -0.04 9.28 -4.91
N LYS A 389 1.07 9.61 -4.23
CA LYS A 389 1.37 10.98 -3.77
C LYS A 389 1.52 11.96 -4.94
N TYR A 390 2.07 11.51 -6.06
CA TYR A 390 2.20 12.31 -7.28
C TYR A 390 0.94 12.34 -8.17
N CYS A 391 -0.17 11.74 -7.73
CA CYS A 391 -1.44 11.67 -8.47
C CYS A 391 -1.26 11.21 -9.94
N THR A 392 -0.54 10.11 -10.15
CA THR A 392 -0.28 9.58 -11.49
C THR A 392 -1.51 9.39 -12.35
N CYS A 393 -1.38 9.74 -13.62
CA CYS A 393 -2.36 9.39 -14.65
C CYS A 393 -2.06 8.05 -15.33
N SER A 394 -0.86 7.49 -15.14
CA SER A 394 -0.47 6.20 -15.70
C SER A 394 -0.93 5.03 -14.82
N PRO A 395 -1.58 3.99 -15.38
CA PRO A 395 -1.91 2.76 -14.64
C PRO A 395 -0.70 1.84 -14.47
N VAL A 396 0.42 2.12 -15.15
CA VAL A 396 1.59 1.24 -15.26
C VAL A 396 2.18 0.81 -13.89
N PRO A 397 2.39 1.70 -12.89
CA PRO A 397 2.88 1.32 -11.56
C PRO A 397 2.04 0.24 -10.85
N PHE A 398 0.74 0.18 -11.17
CA PHE A 398 -0.23 -0.72 -10.55
C PHE A 398 -0.41 -2.02 -11.33
N LEU A 399 0.01 -2.06 -12.60
CA LEU A 399 -0.08 -3.24 -13.46
C LEU A 399 1.16 -4.16 -13.37
N ILE A 400 2.30 -3.64 -12.90
CA ILE A 400 3.54 -4.40 -12.80
C ILE A 400 3.62 -5.23 -11.51
N ASN A 401 4.32 -6.36 -11.57
CA ASN A 401 4.51 -7.31 -10.46
C ASN A 401 5.96 -7.28 -9.93
N GLU A 402 6.26 -8.01 -8.86
CA GLU A 402 7.62 -8.06 -8.27
C GLU A 402 8.66 -8.56 -9.27
N ALA A 403 8.31 -9.51 -10.13
CA ALA A 403 9.21 -10.03 -11.19
C ALA A 403 9.63 -8.93 -12.18
N THR A 404 8.73 -8.00 -12.50
CA THR A 404 9.03 -6.85 -13.37
C THR A 404 10.02 -5.92 -12.70
N VAL A 405 9.84 -5.67 -11.40
CA VAL A 405 10.76 -4.84 -10.60
C VAL A 405 12.14 -5.50 -10.50
N HIS A 406 12.19 -6.81 -10.27
CA HIS A 406 13.44 -7.58 -10.29
C HIS A 406 14.17 -7.42 -11.62
N TYR A 407 13.46 -7.57 -12.75
CA TYR A 407 14.07 -7.40 -14.08
C TYR A 407 14.62 -5.99 -14.30
N LEU A 408 13.88 -4.95 -13.89
CA LEU A 408 14.35 -3.57 -13.98
C LEU A 408 15.64 -3.39 -13.17
N VAL A 409 15.64 -3.82 -11.91
CA VAL A 409 16.81 -3.64 -11.04
C VAL A 409 18.01 -4.42 -11.55
N TYR A 410 17.86 -5.70 -11.83
CA TYR A 410 18.98 -6.58 -12.15
C TYR A 410 19.43 -6.45 -13.62
N ASN A 411 18.50 -6.51 -14.57
CA ASN A 411 18.84 -6.59 -16.00
C ASN A 411 18.98 -5.22 -16.68
N ILE A 412 18.31 -4.18 -16.17
CA ILE A 412 18.43 -2.81 -16.72
C ILE A 412 19.44 -1.99 -15.89
N TRP A 413 19.34 -2.04 -14.57
CA TRP A 413 20.18 -1.24 -13.67
C TRP A 413 21.42 -1.94 -13.15
N ASN A 414 21.59 -3.25 -13.37
CA ASN A 414 22.71 -4.06 -12.85
C ASN A 414 22.79 -4.07 -11.32
N ALA A 415 21.65 -3.95 -10.63
CA ALA A 415 21.53 -3.91 -9.17
C ALA A 415 22.40 -2.83 -8.51
N MET A 416 22.60 -1.70 -9.19
CA MET A 416 23.43 -0.60 -8.71
C MET A 416 22.80 0.76 -8.99
N SER A 417 22.99 1.71 -8.08
CA SER A 417 22.68 3.11 -8.38
C SER A 417 23.64 3.64 -9.47
N PRO A 418 23.17 4.37 -10.48
CA PRO A 418 24.02 4.89 -11.54
C PRO A 418 24.85 6.11 -11.10
N ILE A 419 24.54 6.72 -9.95
CA ILE A 419 25.23 7.90 -9.42
C ILE A 419 26.34 7.49 -8.45
N SER A 420 26.01 6.80 -7.34
CA SER A 420 26.97 6.34 -6.32
C SER A 420 27.54 4.93 -6.54
N ASN A 421 27.04 4.16 -7.51
CA ASN A 421 27.35 2.72 -7.67
C ASN A 421 27.06 1.88 -6.42
N CYS A 422 26.10 2.30 -5.59
CA CYS A 422 25.68 1.56 -4.40
C CYS A 422 24.97 0.27 -4.82
N THR A 423 25.40 -0.86 -4.25
CA THR A 423 24.86 -2.22 -4.49
C THR A 423 23.91 -2.70 -3.38
N HIS A 424 23.75 -1.93 -2.31
CA HIS A 424 22.92 -2.32 -1.16
C HIS A 424 21.43 -2.20 -1.50
N MET A 425 20.79 -3.34 -1.76
CA MET A 425 19.40 -3.42 -2.23
C MET A 425 18.38 -2.72 -1.31
N ASP A 426 18.57 -2.77 0.01
CA ASP A 426 17.64 -2.14 0.98
C ASP A 426 17.62 -0.61 0.87
N GLN A 427 18.68 -0.03 0.30
CA GLN A 427 18.81 1.41 0.08
C GLN A 427 18.40 1.85 -1.33
N LEU A 428 18.11 0.91 -2.25
CA LEU A 428 17.83 1.19 -3.67
C LEU A 428 16.35 1.25 -4.00
N TRP A 429 15.94 2.31 -4.70
CA TRP A 429 14.56 2.71 -4.91
C TRP A 429 14.37 3.05 -6.40
N LEU A 430 13.30 2.55 -7.01
CA LEU A 430 12.93 2.96 -8.37
C LEU A 430 12.15 4.27 -8.31
N SER A 431 12.63 5.27 -9.05
CA SER A 431 12.06 6.62 -9.08
C SER A 431 11.91 7.12 -10.52
N ARG A 432 11.18 8.22 -10.72
CA ARG A 432 10.97 8.86 -12.03
C ARG A 432 12.31 9.46 -12.50
N TRP A 433 12.69 9.20 -13.76
CA TRP A 433 13.87 9.87 -14.35
C TRP A 433 13.57 11.32 -14.72
N ILE A 434 12.42 11.55 -15.37
CA ILE A 434 11.87 12.88 -15.60
C ILE A 434 10.73 13.06 -14.61
N VAL A 435 10.93 13.93 -13.61
CA VAL A 435 10.03 14.12 -12.46
C VAL A 435 8.60 14.48 -12.89
N HIS A 436 8.47 15.31 -13.94
CA HIS A 436 7.18 15.79 -14.46
C HIS A 436 6.40 14.75 -15.28
N LEU A 437 7.02 13.62 -15.63
CA LEU A 437 6.35 12.53 -16.35
C LEU A 437 6.01 11.40 -15.38
N ASP A 438 4.89 10.71 -15.62
CA ASP A 438 4.50 9.54 -14.84
C ASP A 438 5.63 8.49 -14.81
N TRP A 439 5.71 7.74 -13.72
CA TRP A 439 6.65 6.63 -13.65
C TRP A 439 6.26 5.53 -14.62
N THR A 440 7.24 5.07 -15.41
CA THR A 440 7.11 3.90 -16.27
C THR A 440 8.45 3.15 -16.35
N PRO A 441 8.45 1.90 -16.83
CA PRO A 441 9.69 1.17 -17.15
C PRO A 441 10.62 1.88 -18.14
N TRP A 442 10.17 2.91 -18.85
CA TRP A 442 10.99 3.73 -19.77
C TRP A 442 11.16 5.18 -19.31
N ASN A 443 10.64 5.51 -18.13
CA ASN A 443 10.90 6.76 -17.41
C ASN A 443 11.26 6.44 -15.95
N ASN A 444 12.29 5.63 -15.73
CA ASN A 444 12.76 5.33 -14.39
C ASN A 444 14.27 5.51 -14.23
N ILE A 445 14.68 5.62 -12.98
CA ILE A 445 16.05 5.57 -12.53
C ILE A 445 16.11 4.89 -11.15
N LEU A 446 17.10 4.03 -10.96
CA LEU A 446 17.34 3.35 -9.68
C LEU A 446 18.27 4.21 -8.83
N LEU A 447 17.78 4.75 -7.71
CA LEU A 447 18.53 5.69 -6.87
C LEU A 447 18.55 5.21 -5.41
N THR A 448 19.53 5.67 -4.65
CA THR A 448 19.47 5.60 -3.19
C THR A 448 18.49 6.63 -2.63
N GLN A 449 18.00 6.46 -1.40
CA GLN A 449 17.09 7.42 -0.78
C GLN A 449 17.64 8.86 -0.76
N ALA A 450 18.92 9.04 -0.40
CA ALA A 450 19.57 10.35 -0.38
C ALA A 450 19.73 10.95 -1.79
N GLU A 451 19.97 10.13 -2.82
CA GLU A 451 20.03 10.58 -4.21
C GLU A 451 18.66 10.98 -4.73
N TYR A 452 17.62 10.20 -4.38
CA TYR A 452 16.24 10.47 -4.76
C TYR A 452 15.78 11.84 -4.25
N GLU A 453 16.02 12.14 -2.98
CA GLU A 453 15.65 13.43 -2.37
C GLU A 453 16.27 14.63 -3.10
N ARG A 454 17.51 14.48 -3.59
CA ARG A 454 18.14 15.51 -4.42
C ARG A 454 17.56 15.54 -5.84
N HIS A 455 17.30 14.37 -6.42
CA HIS A 455 16.80 14.24 -7.79
C HIS A 455 15.42 14.87 -7.98
N VAL A 456 14.51 14.72 -7.00
CA VAL A 456 13.16 15.30 -7.05
C VAL A 456 13.17 16.84 -7.15
N ASN A 457 14.20 17.49 -6.59
CA ASN A 457 14.32 18.95 -6.61
C ASN A 457 14.90 19.51 -7.93
N ILE A 458 15.28 18.65 -8.88
CA ILE A 458 15.86 19.07 -10.17
C ILE A 458 14.73 19.42 -11.15
N LYS A 459 14.64 20.70 -11.55
CA LYS A 459 13.64 21.16 -12.54
C LYS A 459 13.90 20.64 -13.96
N HIS A 460 15.16 20.64 -14.39
CA HIS A 460 15.55 20.21 -15.73
C HIS A 460 16.74 19.25 -15.67
N VAL A 461 16.47 17.98 -15.96
CA VAL A 461 17.47 16.90 -15.97
C VAL A 461 18.60 17.22 -16.97
N ASN A 462 18.26 17.81 -18.12
CA ASN A 462 19.19 18.14 -19.21
C ASN A 462 20.22 19.22 -18.86
N SER A 463 19.93 20.10 -17.88
CA SER A 463 20.86 21.16 -17.47
C SER A 463 21.70 20.75 -16.26
N PHE A 464 21.25 19.78 -15.47
CA PHE A 464 21.93 19.37 -14.24
C PHE A 464 22.92 18.22 -14.46
N TYR A 465 22.53 17.18 -15.20
CA TYR A 465 23.38 16.03 -15.44
C TYR A 465 24.25 16.20 -16.69
N SER A 466 25.41 15.54 -16.71
CA SER A 466 26.26 15.53 -17.90
C SER A 466 25.58 14.81 -19.07
N SER A 467 25.83 15.29 -20.30
CA SER A 467 25.27 14.70 -21.52
C SER A 467 25.61 13.22 -21.69
N THR A 468 26.80 12.80 -21.23
CA THR A 468 27.24 11.40 -21.24
C THR A 468 26.43 10.54 -20.26
N PHE A 469 26.08 11.08 -19.09
CA PHE A 469 25.25 10.38 -18.11
C PHE A 469 23.79 10.28 -18.58
N ILE A 470 23.22 11.36 -19.10
CA ILE A 470 21.86 11.38 -19.65
C ILE A 470 21.72 10.31 -20.73
N ARG A 471 22.67 10.25 -21.67
CA ARG A 471 22.67 9.25 -22.74
C ARG A 471 22.71 7.81 -22.22
N LYS A 472 23.44 7.53 -21.12
CA LYS A 472 23.46 6.21 -20.48
C LYS A 472 22.09 5.84 -19.91
N VAL A 473 21.44 6.77 -19.21
CA VAL A 473 20.11 6.55 -18.63
C VAL A 473 19.06 6.36 -19.72
N GLU A 474 19.09 7.20 -20.76
CA GLU A 474 18.18 7.07 -21.91
C GLU A 474 18.33 5.74 -22.64
N LEU A 475 19.57 5.23 -22.80
CA LEU A 475 19.80 3.91 -23.40
C LEU A 475 19.19 2.78 -22.55
N LYS A 476 19.31 2.86 -21.22
CA LYS A 476 18.67 1.90 -20.30
C LYS A 476 17.14 1.98 -20.38
N ASN A 477 16.59 3.18 -20.41
CA ASN A 477 15.15 3.41 -20.58
C ASN A 477 14.62 2.92 -21.94
N LYS A 478 15.37 3.12 -23.03
CA LYS A 478 15.06 2.54 -24.35
C LYS A 478 15.08 1.01 -24.32
N ARG A 479 16.08 0.40 -23.67
CA ARG A 479 16.16 -1.06 -23.52
C ARG A 479 14.97 -1.62 -22.76
N ALA A 480 14.57 -0.95 -21.67
CA ALA A 480 13.38 -1.32 -20.92
C ALA A 480 12.09 -1.15 -21.74
N ARG A 481 11.96 -0.07 -22.53
CA ARG A 481 10.84 0.11 -23.47
C ARG A 481 10.72 -1.05 -24.46
N MET A 482 11.84 -1.48 -25.04
CA MET A 482 11.85 -2.60 -26.00
C MET A 482 11.43 -3.91 -25.35
N TYR A 483 11.86 -4.17 -24.11
CA TYR A 483 11.47 -5.36 -23.37
C TYR A 483 9.98 -5.34 -22.98
N PHE A 484 9.48 -4.18 -22.56
CA PHE A 484 8.09 -3.97 -22.14
C PHE A 484 7.19 -3.38 -23.25
N ASP A 485 7.44 -3.71 -24.53
CA ASP A 485 6.71 -3.12 -25.67
C ASP A 485 5.18 -3.33 -25.59
N ASN A 486 4.74 -4.49 -25.09
CA ASN A 486 3.33 -4.76 -24.86
C ASN A 486 2.72 -3.83 -23.79
N LEU A 487 3.46 -3.52 -22.71
CA LEU A 487 3.04 -2.57 -21.68
C LEU A 487 2.96 -1.15 -22.23
N TYR A 488 3.94 -0.78 -23.07
CA TYR A 488 3.97 0.50 -23.75
C TYR A 488 2.74 0.69 -24.65
N LYS A 489 2.40 -0.32 -25.45
CA LYS A 489 1.21 -0.31 -26.30
C LYS A 489 -0.09 -0.25 -25.50
N LEU A 490 -0.16 -0.98 -24.38
CA LEU A 490 -1.32 -0.96 -23.49
C LEU A 490 -1.51 0.41 -22.84
N GLU A 491 -0.46 1.02 -22.29
CA GLU A 491 -0.56 2.38 -21.73
C GLU A 491 -1.01 3.38 -22.79
N TYR A 492 -0.47 3.29 -24.00
CA TYR A 492 -0.87 4.15 -25.12
C TYR A 492 -2.37 4.00 -25.45
N ALA A 493 -2.86 2.77 -25.54
CA ALA A 493 -4.28 2.48 -25.79
C ALA A 493 -5.19 2.94 -24.63
N MET A 494 -4.76 2.81 -23.38
CA MET A 494 -5.54 3.26 -22.23
C MET A 494 -5.59 4.79 -22.15
N LYS A 495 -4.47 5.47 -22.43
CA LYS A 495 -4.42 6.93 -22.50
C LYS A 495 -5.30 7.45 -23.64
N SER A 496 -5.27 6.84 -24.82
CA SER A 496 -6.13 7.28 -25.94
C SER A 496 -7.62 7.13 -25.65
N ILE A 497 -8.05 6.07 -24.97
CA ILE A 497 -9.46 5.88 -24.54
C ILE A 497 -9.86 6.95 -23.52
N TYR A 498 -8.97 7.28 -22.57
CA TYR A 498 -9.22 8.32 -21.56
C TYR A 498 -9.38 9.71 -22.19
N TRP A 499 -8.57 10.05 -23.20
CA TRP A 499 -8.69 11.30 -23.95
C TRP A 499 -9.97 11.36 -24.81
N LEU A 500 -10.33 10.27 -25.51
CA LEU A 500 -11.57 10.16 -26.29
C LEU A 500 -12.85 10.20 -25.44
N GLY A 501 -12.76 9.79 -24.17
CA GLY A 501 -13.87 9.90 -23.21
C GLY A 501 -14.11 11.33 -22.71
N ARG A 502 -13.06 12.18 -22.76
CA ARG A 502 -13.13 13.58 -22.32
C ARG A 502 -13.65 14.51 -23.41
N GLU A 503 -13.30 14.27 -24.68
CA GLU A 503 -13.86 15.00 -25.83
C GLU A 503 -15.38 14.76 -25.99
N ARG A 504 -15.89 13.60 -25.57
CA ARG A 504 -17.35 13.33 -25.56
C ARG A 504 -18.12 13.96 -24.40
N GLN A 505 -17.42 14.63 -23.47
CA GLN A 505 -18.00 15.28 -22.29
C GLN A 505 -17.87 16.81 -22.30
N GLU A 506 -17.37 17.42 -23.39
CA GLU A 506 -17.57 18.86 -23.59
C GLU A 506 -19.03 19.08 -24.02
N PRO A 507 -19.84 19.83 -23.25
CA PRO A 507 -21.16 20.20 -23.70
C PRO A 507 -21.03 21.14 -24.90
N ASP A 508 -21.85 20.90 -25.90
CA ASP A 508 -22.08 21.78 -27.05
C ASP A 508 -22.26 23.22 -26.53
N GLN A 509 -21.43 24.15 -26.99
CA GLN A 509 -21.45 25.56 -26.56
C GLN A 509 -22.65 26.35 -27.13
N THR A 510 -23.75 25.67 -27.45
CA THR A 510 -24.94 26.24 -28.10
C THR A 510 -26.16 26.40 -27.18
N GLU A 511 -26.10 26.00 -25.91
CA GLU A 511 -27.26 26.07 -24.99
C GLU A 511 -27.07 26.95 -23.74
N VAL A 512 -26.34 28.07 -23.82
CA VAL A 512 -26.15 28.99 -22.65
C VAL A 512 -26.83 30.36 -22.80
N GLU A 513 -27.50 30.66 -23.91
CA GLU A 513 -28.22 31.94 -24.08
C GLU A 513 -29.74 31.80 -23.91
N GLU A 514 -30.24 31.26 -22.78
CA GLU A 514 -31.68 31.41 -22.49
C GLU A 514 -32.08 31.17 -21.02
N CYS A 515 -31.37 31.76 -20.05
CA CYS A 515 -31.85 31.74 -18.66
C CYS A 515 -31.29 32.87 -17.78
N THR A 516 -31.44 34.14 -18.17
CA THR A 516 -31.25 35.28 -17.24
C THR A 516 -32.17 36.47 -17.55
N VAL A 517 -33.49 36.28 -17.48
CA VAL A 517 -34.41 37.39 -17.13
C VAL A 517 -35.62 36.84 -16.37
N LYS A 518 -35.65 37.08 -15.05
CA LYS A 518 -36.80 37.23 -14.13
C LYS A 518 -36.46 36.74 -12.73
N ASN A 519 -35.90 37.63 -11.91
CA ASN A 519 -36.50 38.13 -10.67
C ASN A 519 -35.54 39.10 -9.98
#